data_AF-A0A7M5X6U4-F1
#
_entry.id   AF-A0A7M5X6U4-F1
#
_cell.length_a   1.000
_cell.length_b   1.000
_cell.length_c   1.000
_cell.angle_alpha   90.00
_cell.angle_beta   90.00
_cell.angle_gamma   90.00
#
_symmetry.space_group_name_H-M   'P 1'
#
loop_
_entity.id
_entity.type
_entity.pdbx_description
1 polymer ?
#
loop_
_entity_poly.entity_id
_entity_poly.type
_entity_poly.pdbx_seq_one_letter_code
_entity_poly.pdbx_strand_id
1 'polypeptide(L)'
;TNYTKLTNNGCLILKNLLYNNQKICAKEKNNLQYFVCYKIINMLLFVFLLSFSVQKHLVKASEDATNDEILHDDRPIIGILSQKITEEFTPYVTHDSTYIAASYVKWIEGAGAQVIPILSTYSKKKVLKLVRSINGVLFPGGAAPLNDSNYARAARWIFNEAIRINDFEKRPFPLWGTCLGFEVLNVLGSGLSPNEILSEYDSENLLLEIDFTKEAFDSRLFHTIDMGLMRKMMFKKLSLHMHQAGINPDVYEKNSRIRKMFKVLASNLDKKGKEFVSVIEGRKYPFYGTQFHPEKNIYEWTRNEKINHSPDAILAAQYFANFFVNEARKSYIENMPVRRLKHLEDHLMFRYSPVYSGGSSLFEQVYTFKNQTINNRIKAKGNAL
;
A
#
# COMPACT_ATOMS: atom_id res chain seq x y z
N THR A 1 13.92 -34.36 -15.25
CA THR A 1 15.07 -35.30 -15.30
C THR A 1 15.64 -35.48 -16.70
N ASN A 2 14.84 -35.54 -17.77
CA ASN A 2 15.37 -35.63 -19.15
C ASN A 2 15.95 -34.30 -19.69
N TYR A 3 15.45 -33.14 -19.25
CA TYR A 3 15.95 -31.82 -19.70
C TYR A 3 17.36 -31.51 -19.19
N THR A 4 17.66 -31.86 -17.94
CA THR A 4 18.96 -31.66 -17.29
C THR A 4 20.08 -32.51 -17.93
N LYS A 5 19.72 -33.69 -18.46
CA LYS A 5 20.65 -34.53 -19.25
C LYS A 5 20.95 -33.93 -20.62
N LEU A 6 19.96 -33.34 -21.30
CA LEU A 6 20.14 -32.64 -22.57
C LEU A 6 21.01 -31.39 -22.43
N THR A 7 20.82 -30.59 -21.37
CA THR A 7 21.62 -29.37 -21.13
C THR A 7 23.08 -29.68 -20.80
N ASN A 8 23.34 -30.74 -20.02
CA ASN A 8 24.71 -31.13 -19.68
C ASN A 8 25.48 -31.67 -20.89
N ASN A 9 24.82 -32.46 -21.74
CA ASN A 9 25.44 -32.97 -22.97
C ASN A 9 25.69 -31.85 -24.00
N GLY A 10 24.76 -30.89 -24.14
CA GLY A 10 24.94 -29.72 -25.02
C GLY A 10 26.09 -28.81 -24.59
N CYS A 11 26.23 -28.53 -23.29
CA CYS A 11 27.36 -27.76 -22.75
C CYS A 11 28.71 -28.48 -22.92
N LEU A 12 28.74 -29.82 -22.83
CA LEU A 12 29.96 -30.61 -23.02
C LEU A 12 30.44 -30.56 -24.49
N ILE A 13 29.51 -30.66 -25.44
CA ILE A 13 29.78 -30.55 -26.88
C ILE A 13 30.31 -29.15 -27.22
N LEU A 14 29.70 -28.10 -26.66
CA LEU A 14 30.14 -26.72 -26.83
C LEU A 14 31.54 -26.47 -26.26
N LYS A 15 31.86 -27.01 -25.08
CA LYS A 15 33.22 -26.94 -24.50
C LYS A 15 34.25 -27.63 -25.39
N ASN A 16 33.93 -28.81 -25.93
CA ASN A 16 34.85 -29.53 -26.81
C ASN A 16 35.04 -28.84 -28.17
N LEU A 17 33.99 -28.24 -28.74
CA LEU A 17 34.07 -27.45 -29.97
C LEU A 17 34.90 -26.18 -29.78
N LEU A 18 34.72 -25.46 -28.67
CA LEU A 18 35.50 -24.26 -28.34
C LEU A 18 36.98 -24.60 -28.07
N TYR A 19 37.24 -25.69 -27.35
CA TYR A 19 38.60 -26.14 -27.02
C TYR A 19 39.38 -26.64 -28.24
N ASN A 20 38.74 -27.41 -29.13
CA ASN A 20 39.37 -27.86 -30.37
C ASN A 20 39.61 -26.70 -31.36
N ASN A 21 38.69 -25.73 -31.43
CA ASN A 21 38.91 -24.53 -32.23
C ASN A 21 40.08 -23.68 -31.70
N GLN A 22 40.23 -23.52 -30.38
CA GLN A 22 41.38 -22.80 -29.80
C GLN A 22 42.73 -23.46 -30.16
N LYS A 23 42.79 -24.80 -30.25
CA LYS A 23 44.00 -25.51 -30.70
C LYS A 23 44.30 -25.32 -32.18
N ILE A 24 43.28 -25.23 -33.02
CA ILE A 24 43.43 -24.94 -34.46
C ILE A 24 43.87 -23.47 -34.68
N CYS A 25 43.35 -22.54 -33.87
CA CYS A 25 43.68 -21.10 -33.89
C CYS A 25 45.15 -20.76 -33.57
N ALA A 26 45.90 -21.66 -32.93
CA ALA A 26 47.28 -21.39 -32.51
C ALA A 26 48.32 -21.53 -33.64
N LYS A 27 47.96 -22.06 -34.82
CA LYS A 27 48.96 -22.45 -35.84
C LYS A 27 49.00 -21.65 -37.15
N GLU A 28 48.00 -20.86 -37.53
CA GLU A 28 48.05 -20.13 -38.82
C GLU A 28 47.43 -18.72 -38.73
N LYS A 29 48.28 -17.70 -38.56
CA LYS A 29 47.93 -16.28 -38.70
C LYS A 29 48.23 -15.83 -40.13
N ASN A 30 47.24 -15.93 -41.03
CA ASN A 30 47.03 -15.07 -42.22
C ASN A 30 46.26 -15.81 -43.32
N ASN A 31 44.96 -16.06 -43.14
CA ASN A 31 44.14 -16.49 -44.26
C ASN A 31 42.71 -15.93 -44.17
N LEU A 32 42.22 -15.36 -45.27
CA LEU A 32 40.86 -14.80 -45.39
C LEU A 32 39.77 -15.84 -45.04
N GLN A 33 40.03 -17.13 -45.32
CA GLN A 33 39.20 -18.25 -44.91
C GLN A 33 39.00 -18.36 -43.39
N TYR A 34 40.01 -17.99 -42.59
CA TYR A 34 39.91 -18.00 -41.12
C TYR A 34 38.93 -16.97 -40.60
N PHE A 35 38.96 -15.76 -41.17
CA PHE A 35 38.04 -14.69 -40.76
C PHE A 35 36.59 -15.02 -41.12
N VAL A 36 36.39 -15.68 -42.25
CA VAL A 36 35.09 -16.20 -42.69
C VAL A 36 34.61 -17.33 -41.75
N CYS A 37 35.45 -18.32 -41.44
CA CYS A 37 35.10 -19.39 -40.49
C CYS A 37 34.77 -18.85 -39.08
N TYR A 38 35.55 -17.90 -38.57
CA TYR A 38 35.31 -17.29 -37.26
C TYR A 38 33.97 -16.54 -37.21
N LYS A 39 33.63 -15.78 -38.27
CA LYS A 39 32.33 -15.11 -38.39
C LYS A 39 31.18 -16.11 -38.50
N ILE A 40 31.33 -17.19 -39.26
CA ILE A 40 30.30 -18.24 -39.38
C ILE A 40 30.06 -18.92 -38.03
N ILE A 41 31.13 -19.26 -37.30
CA ILE A 41 31.02 -19.88 -35.97
C ILE A 41 30.32 -18.94 -34.98
N ASN A 42 30.69 -17.65 -34.95
CA ASN A 42 30.03 -16.68 -34.07
C ASN A 42 28.57 -16.45 -34.46
N MET A 43 28.24 -16.46 -35.75
CA MET A 43 26.85 -16.35 -36.21
C MET A 43 26.04 -17.57 -35.79
N LEU A 44 26.58 -18.78 -35.92
CA LEU A 44 25.93 -20.02 -35.47
C LEU A 44 25.75 -20.03 -33.94
N LEU A 45 26.74 -19.55 -33.18
CA LEU A 45 26.64 -19.37 -31.73
C LEU A 45 25.55 -18.37 -31.36
N PHE A 46 25.44 -17.26 -32.09
CA PHE A 46 24.41 -16.25 -31.87
C PHE A 46 23.00 -16.80 -32.18
N VAL A 47 22.84 -17.51 -33.30
CA VAL A 47 21.58 -18.19 -33.65
C VAL A 47 21.22 -19.26 -32.61
N PHE A 48 22.20 -20.01 -32.11
CA PHE A 48 21.98 -21.01 -31.07
C PHE A 48 21.55 -20.38 -29.73
N LEU A 49 22.20 -19.28 -29.33
CA LEU A 49 21.81 -18.52 -28.12
C LEU A 49 20.42 -17.90 -28.26
N LEU A 50 20.07 -17.38 -29.44
CA LEU A 50 18.73 -16.91 -29.75
C LEU A 50 17.71 -18.03 -29.67
N SER A 51 17.99 -19.22 -30.23
CA SER A 51 17.08 -20.37 -30.11
C SER A 51 16.87 -20.80 -28.65
N PHE A 52 17.91 -20.74 -27.81
CA PHE A 52 17.80 -21.00 -26.38
C PHE A 52 16.95 -19.96 -25.64
N SER A 53 17.06 -18.69 -26.02
CA SER A 53 16.24 -17.59 -25.48
C SER A 53 14.77 -17.75 -25.88
N VAL A 54 14.50 -18.03 -27.16
CA VAL A 54 13.16 -18.29 -27.68
C VAL A 54 12.56 -19.53 -27.02
N GLN A 55 13.33 -20.60 -26.85
CA GLN A 55 12.85 -21.83 -26.22
C GLN A 55 12.60 -21.66 -24.72
N LYS A 56 13.38 -20.83 -24.01
CA LYS A 56 13.05 -20.40 -22.64
C LYS A 56 11.74 -19.61 -22.58
N HIS A 57 11.51 -18.71 -23.53
CA HIS A 57 10.25 -17.96 -23.60
C HIS A 57 9.05 -18.85 -23.93
N LEU A 58 9.21 -19.83 -24.83
CA LEU A 58 8.15 -20.79 -25.18
C LEU A 58 7.85 -21.77 -24.04
N VAL A 59 8.87 -22.22 -23.29
CA VAL A 59 8.66 -23.04 -22.09
C VAL A 59 7.95 -22.24 -21.01
N LYS A 60 8.35 -20.98 -20.78
CA LYS A 60 7.64 -20.08 -19.85
C LYS A 60 6.18 -19.86 -20.28
N ALA A 61 5.94 -19.58 -21.56
CA ALA A 61 4.59 -19.43 -22.10
C ALA A 61 3.75 -20.71 -22.02
N SER A 62 4.39 -21.89 -22.13
CA SER A 62 3.74 -23.19 -21.97
C SER A 62 3.45 -23.52 -20.49
N GLU A 63 4.32 -23.13 -19.56
CA GLU A 63 4.07 -23.23 -18.12
C GLU A 63 2.93 -22.28 -17.71
N ASP A 64 2.91 -21.06 -18.25
CA ASP A 64 1.83 -20.08 -18.05
C ASP A 64 0.48 -20.57 -18.62
N ALA A 65 0.49 -21.40 -19.68
CA ALA A 65 -0.73 -21.93 -20.32
C ALA A 65 -1.30 -23.22 -19.68
N THR A 66 -0.61 -23.82 -18.69
CA THR A 66 -1.03 -25.09 -18.04
C THR A 66 -1.45 -24.95 -16.58
N ASN A 67 -1.34 -23.75 -16.01
CA ASN A 67 -2.03 -23.44 -14.76
C ASN A 67 -3.47 -23.07 -15.08
N ASP A 68 -4.44 -23.68 -14.38
CA ASP A 68 -5.82 -23.17 -14.32
C ASP A 68 -5.76 -21.64 -14.25
N GLU A 69 -6.44 -20.93 -15.16
CA GLU A 69 -6.47 -19.47 -15.20
C GLU A 69 -6.88 -18.94 -13.83
N ILE A 70 -5.90 -18.58 -13.00
CA ILE A 70 -6.12 -17.79 -11.80
C ILE A 70 -6.66 -16.48 -12.33
N LEU A 71 -7.97 -16.32 -12.24
CA LEU A 71 -8.67 -15.11 -12.65
C LEU A 71 -8.08 -13.95 -11.84
N HIS A 72 -7.15 -13.24 -12.46
CA HIS A 72 -6.44 -12.12 -11.88
C HIS A 72 -7.43 -10.96 -11.86
N ASP A 73 -8.17 -10.83 -10.77
CA ASP A 73 -9.20 -9.79 -10.65
C ASP A 73 -8.54 -8.44 -10.39
N ASP A 74 -8.31 -7.68 -11.46
CA ASP A 74 -7.75 -6.32 -11.44
C ASP A 74 -8.72 -5.27 -10.86
N ARG A 75 -9.74 -5.71 -10.10
CA ARG A 75 -10.75 -4.89 -9.43
C ARG A 75 -10.59 -4.95 -7.90
N PRO A 76 -9.45 -4.49 -7.34
CA PRO A 76 -9.22 -4.57 -5.91
C PRO A 76 -10.25 -3.75 -5.13
N ILE A 77 -10.72 -4.31 -4.02
CA ILE A 77 -11.61 -3.66 -3.06
C ILE A 77 -10.81 -3.33 -1.80
N ILE A 78 -10.79 -2.06 -1.42
CA ILE A 78 -10.10 -1.57 -0.22
C ILE A 78 -11.13 -1.11 0.81
N GLY A 79 -10.96 -1.58 2.04
CA GLY A 79 -11.75 -1.13 3.17
C GLY A 79 -11.21 0.17 3.73
N ILE A 80 -12.07 1.14 4.07
CA ILE A 80 -11.66 2.36 4.79
C ILE A 80 -12.34 2.38 6.16
N LEU A 81 -11.56 2.48 7.24
CA LEU A 81 -12.08 2.47 8.60
C LEU A 81 -12.74 3.81 8.95
N SER A 82 -14.01 3.79 9.37
CA SER A 82 -14.71 4.99 9.84
C SER A 82 -14.34 5.34 11.27
N GLN A 83 -14.54 6.60 11.66
CA GLN A 83 -14.34 7.08 13.03
C GLN A 83 -15.55 7.86 13.53
N LYS A 84 -15.69 8.02 14.84
CA LYS A 84 -16.83 8.75 15.43
C LYS A 84 -16.77 10.22 15.00
N ILE A 85 -17.94 10.79 14.72
CA ILE A 85 -18.07 12.23 14.53
C ILE A 85 -17.93 12.94 15.88
N THR A 86 -17.09 13.98 15.94
CA THR A 86 -16.99 14.91 17.08
C THR A 86 -17.92 16.11 16.89
N GLU A 87 -18.18 16.86 17.96
CA GLU A 87 -19.17 17.96 17.99
C GLU A 87 -18.91 19.06 16.94
N GLU A 88 -17.67 19.20 16.48
CA GLU A 88 -17.23 20.19 15.49
C GLU A 88 -17.86 20.02 14.09
N PHE A 89 -18.52 18.90 13.81
CA PHE A 89 -19.03 18.59 12.49
C PHE A 89 -20.45 19.07 12.17
N THR A 90 -21.19 19.71 13.11
CA THR A 90 -22.65 19.81 12.92
C THR A 90 -23.30 21.14 13.23
N PRO A 91 -24.11 21.58 12.25
CA PRO A 91 -25.56 21.44 12.43
C PRO A 91 -26.22 20.27 11.65
N TYR A 92 -25.50 19.48 10.85
CA TYR A 92 -26.12 18.56 9.86
C TYR A 92 -26.03 17.04 10.15
N VAL A 93 -25.39 16.60 11.23
CA VAL A 93 -25.16 15.16 11.49
C VAL A 93 -25.54 14.81 12.93
N THR A 94 -25.97 13.58 13.18
CA THR A 94 -26.26 13.13 14.54
C THR A 94 -24.97 12.68 15.24
N HIS A 95 -24.79 13.08 16.51
CA HIS A 95 -23.65 12.74 17.38
C HIS A 95 -23.37 11.23 17.51
N ASP A 96 -24.31 10.38 17.11
CA ASP A 96 -24.20 8.92 17.10
C ASP A 96 -23.70 8.33 15.76
N SER A 97 -23.24 9.16 14.82
CA SER A 97 -22.76 8.70 13.53
C SER A 97 -21.24 8.54 13.48
N THR A 98 -20.77 7.67 12.59
CA THR A 98 -19.35 7.63 12.19
C THR A 98 -19.18 8.27 10.83
N TYR A 99 -17.97 8.71 10.48
CA TYR A 99 -17.68 9.30 9.19
C TYR A 99 -16.40 8.75 8.55
N ILE A 100 -16.30 8.98 7.24
CA ILE A 100 -15.09 8.86 6.43
C ILE A 100 -15.02 10.13 5.57
N ALA A 101 -13.90 10.86 5.59
CA ALA A 101 -13.72 12.00 4.70
C ALA A 101 -13.65 11.52 3.24
N ALA A 102 -14.35 12.21 2.34
CA ALA A 102 -14.49 11.77 0.96
C ALA A 102 -13.17 11.80 0.19
N SER A 103 -12.20 12.62 0.60
CA SER A 103 -10.84 12.64 0.05
C SER A 103 -10.15 11.27 0.09
N TYR A 104 -10.28 10.49 1.17
CA TYR A 104 -9.72 9.14 1.22
C TYR A 104 -10.38 8.19 0.22
N VAL A 105 -11.70 8.31 0.01
CA VAL A 105 -12.43 7.51 -0.98
C VAL A 105 -11.94 7.84 -2.38
N LYS A 106 -11.92 9.13 -2.73
CA LYS A 106 -11.46 9.64 -4.02
C LYS A 106 -10.00 9.28 -4.29
N TRP A 107 -9.15 9.30 -3.27
CA TRP A 107 -7.73 8.95 -3.37
C TRP A 107 -7.53 7.48 -3.74
N ILE A 108 -8.30 6.58 -3.15
CA ILE A 108 -8.27 5.15 -3.49
C ILE A 108 -8.91 4.88 -4.86
N GLU A 109 -10.07 5.47 -5.15
CA GLU A 109 -10.76 5.30 -6.43
C GLU A 109 -9.94 5.88 -7.60
N GLY A 110 -9.27 7.01 -7.39
CA GLY A 110 -8.37 7.63 -8.36
C GLY A 110 -7.15 6.77 -8.73
N ALA A 111 -6.83 5.74 -7.96
CA ALA A 111 -5.79 4.74 -8.27
C ALA A 111 -6.36 3.42 -8.84
N GLY A 112 -7.67 3.36 -9.10
CA GLY A 112 -8.34 2.24 -9.75
C GLY A 112 -8.72 1.10 -8.79
N ALA A 113 -9.17 1.43 -7.57
CA ALA A 113 -9.73 0.49 -6.62
C ALA A 113 -11.17 0.86 -6.24
N GLN A 114 -11.97 -0.15 -5.86
CA GLN A 114 -13.28 0.05 -5.28
C GLN A 114 -13.15 0.22 -3.75
N VAL A 115 -14.09 0.96 -3.14
CA VAL A 115 -14.06 1.23 -1.70
C VAL A 115 -15.25 0.59 -0.98
N ILE A 116 -15.01 0.03 0.21
CA ILE A 116 -16.05 -0.36 1.17
C ILE A 116 -15.80 0.35 2.52
N PRO A 117 -16.82 0.96 3.15
CA PRO A 117 -16.70 1.49 4.50
C PRO A 117 -16.65 0.34 5.53
N ILE A 118 -15.63 0.34 6.38
CA ILE A 118 -15.57 -0.50 7.58
C ILE A 118 -15.99 0.38 8.76
N LEU A 119 -17.22 0.22 9.25
CA LEU A 119 -17.67 1.06 10.35
C LEU A 119 -17.01 0.66 11.65
N SER A 120 -16.41 1.61 12.38
CA SER A 120 -15.78 1.32 13.68
C SER A 120 -16.76 0.77 14.73
N THR A 121 -18.07 1.02 14.56
CA THR A 121 -19.13 0.47 15.41
C THR A 121 -19.50 -0.99 15.11
N TYR A 122 -18.98 -1.59 14.04
CA TYR A 122 -19.23 -2.98 13.71
C TYR A 122 -18.69 -3.93 14.77
N SER A 123 -19.39 -5.06 14.96
CA SER A 123 -18.90 -6.15 15.81
C SER A 123 -17.64 -6.76 15.22
N LYS A 124 -16.77 -7.33 16.07
CA LYS A 124 -15.55 -8.03 15.65
C LYS A 124 -15.83 -9.05 14.54
N LYS A 125 -16.89 -9.86 14.68
CA LYS A 125 -17.30 -10.84 13.67
C LYS A 125 -17.56 -10.20 12.31
N LYS A 126 -18.26 -9.06 12.27
CA LYS A 126 -18.56 -8.35 11.02
C LYS A 126 -17.30 -7.73 10.40
N VAL A 127 -16.45 -7.09 11.21
CA VAL A 127 -15.16 -6.54 10.75
C VAL A 127 -14.31 -7.64 10.12
N LEU A 128 -14.08 -8.76 10.83
CA LEU A 128 -13.25 -9.85 10.32
C LEU A 128 -13.84 -10.51 9.07
N LYS A 129 -15.18 -10.63 8.98
CA LYS A 129 -15.84 -11.13 7.76
C LYS A 129 -15.55 -10.24 6.55
N LEU A 130 -15.62 -8.91 6.72
CA LEU A 130 -15.32 -7.95 5.66
C LEU A 130 -13.84 -8.00 5.28
N VAL A 131 -12.93 -7.90 6.24
CA VAL A 131 -11.46 -7.93 6.02
C VAL A 131 -11.02 -9.16 5.24
N ARG A 132 -11.55 -10.34 5.56
CA ARG A 132 -11.26 -11.60 4.84
C ARG A 132 -11.83 -11.67 3.43
N SER A 133 -12.62 -10.68 3.03
CA SER A 133 -13.32 -10.65 1.74
C SER A 133 -12.88 -9.47 0.87
N ILE A 134 -11.86 -8.70 1.27
CA ILE A 134 -11.33 -7.55 0.53
C ILE A 134 -9.83 -7.70 0.33
N ASN A 135 -9.22 -6.76 -0.38
CA ASN A 135 -7.84 -6.83 -0.86
C ASN A 135 -6.86 -5.97 -0.05
N GLY A 136 -7.35 -5.11 0.84
CA GLY A 136 -6.52 -4.28 1.71
C GLY A 136 -7.37 -3.36 2.59
N VAL A 137 -6.74 -2.70 3.56
CA VAL A 137 -7.44 -1.72 4.42
C VAL A 137 -6.61 -0.45 4.61
N LEU A 138 -7.29 0.70 4.52
CA LEU A 138 -6.78 2.00 4.88
C LEU A 138 -7.34 2.45 6.24
N PHE A 139 -6.43 2.87 7.12
CA PHE A 139 -6.71 3.61 8.35
C PHE A 139 -6.52 5.11 8.06
N PRO A 140 -7.61 5.89 7.99
CA PRO A 140 -7.52 7.31 7.70
C PRO A 140 -7.02 8.11 8.91
N GLY A 141 -6.60 9.35 8.66
CA GLY A 141 -6.32 10.33 9.69
C GLY A 141 -7.58 10.78 10.44
N GLY A 142 -7.41 11.53 11.53
CA GLY A 142 -8.50 12.05 12.35
C GLY A 142 -8.09 12.24 13.80
N ALA A 143 -9.05 12.24 14.71
CA ALA A 143 -8.84 12.59 16.13
C ALA A 143 -9.41 11.58 17.13
N ALA A 144 -9.73 10.35 16.69
CA ALA A 144 -10.27 9.33 17.59
C ALA A 144 -9.21 8.89 18.62
N PRO A 145 -9.55 8.79 19.92
CA PRO A 145 -8.59 8.34 20.94
C PRO A 145 -8.03 6.94 20.64
N LEU A 146 -6.71 6.78 20.75
CA LEU A 146 -6.06 5.48 20.50
C LEU A 146 -6.06 4.53 21.70
N ASN A 147 -6.31 5.05 22.91
CA ASN A 147 -6.39 4.25 24.15
C ASN A 147 -7.71 3.48 24.26
N ASP A 148 -8.83 4.18 24.06
CA ASP A 148 -10.17 3.59 24.15
C ASP A 148 -11.14 4.24 23.17
N SER A 149 -11.20 3.68 21.96
CA SER A 149 -12.22 4.04 20.99
C SER A 149 -12.63 2.86 20.12
N ASN A 150 -13.80 2.97 19.52
CA ASN A 150 -14.26 2.03 18.49
C ASN A 150 -13.26 1.95 17.32
N TYR A 151 -12.65 3.07 16.93
CA TYR A 151 -11.63 3.12 15.89
C TYR A 151 -10.40 2.30 16.28
N ALA A 152 -9.81 2.57 17.44
CA ALA A 152 -8.61 1.87 17.92
C ALA A 152 -8.85 0.36 18.08
N ARG A 153 -10.03 -0.01 18.57
CA ARG A 153 -10.42 -1.42 18.73
C ARG A 153 -10.61 -2.13 17.39
N ALA A 154 -11.27 -1.50 16.43
CA ALA A 154 -11.43 -2.04 15.09
C ALA A 154 -10.09 -2.15 14.34
N ALA A 155 -9.24 -1.11 14.42
CA ALA A 155 -7.89 -1.11 13.86
C ALA A 155 -7.05 -2.29 14.41
N ARG A 156 -7.11 -2.55 15.73
CA ARG A 156 -6.44 -3.70 16.36
C ARG A 156 -6.94 -5.04 15.81
N TRP A 157 -8.25 -5.20 15.60
CA TRP A 157 -8.79 -6.42 15.00
C TRP A 157 -8.31 -6.60 13.56
N ILE A 158 -8.32 -5.52 12.77
CA ILE A 158 -7.90 -5.53 11.36
C ILE A 158 -6.40 -5.83 11.25
N PHE A 159 -5.56 -5.18 12.07
CA PHE A 159 -4.11 -5.39 12.08
C PHE A 159 -3.73 -6.84 12.38
N ASN A 160 -4.32 -7.42 13.44
CA ASN A 160 -4.07 -8.81 13.81
C ASN A 160 -4.56 -9.78 12.73
N GLU A 161 -5.71 -9.47 12.11
CA GLU A 161 -6.26 -10.28 11.03
C GLU A 161 -5.40 -10.20 9.76
N ALA A 162 -4.87 -9.02 9.43
CA ALA A 162 -3.96 -8.84 8.30
C ALA A 162 -2.66 -9.65 8.52
N ILE A 163 -2.08 -9.63 9.73
CA ILE A 163 -0.94 -10.51 10.06
C ILE A 163 -1.32 -11.98 9.84
N ARG A 164 -2.48 -12.41 10.34
CA ARG A 164 -2.94 -13.80 10.18
C ARG A 164 -3.11 -14.18 8.71
N ILE A 165 -3.71 -13.32 7.89
CA ILE A 165 -3.88 -13.55 6.44
C ILE A 165 -2.51 -13.72 5.77
N ASN A 166 -1.57 -12.79 6.01
CA ASN A 166 -0.23 -12.87 5.43
C ASN A 166 0.52 -14.15 5.89
N ASP A 167 0.40 -14.53 7.16
CA ASP A 167 1.15 -15.66 7.72
C ASP A 167 0.56 -17.03 7.39
N PHE A 168 -0.76 -17.19 7.45
CA PHE A 168 -1.42 -18.49 7.35
C PHE A 168 -2.09 -18.72 5.99
N GLU A 169 -2.66 -17.68 5.37
CA GLU A 169 -3.24 -17.81 4.02
C GLU A 169 -2.20 -17.57 2.93
N LYS A 170 -0.99 -17.09 3.29
CA LYS A 170 0.08 -16.72 2.35
C LYS A 170 -0.38 -15.74 1.26
N ARG A 171 -1.43 -14.97 1.57
CA ARG A 171 -2.00 -13.93 0.72
C ARG A 171 -1.45 -12.59 1.16
N PRO A 172 -0.73 -11.84 0.30
CA PRO A 172 -0.32 -10.47 0.60
C PRO A 172 -1.56 -9.65 0.97
N PHE A 173 -1.63 -9.10 2.18
CA PHE A 173 -2.77 -8.28 2.61
C PHE A 173 -2.27 -6.94 3.11
N PRO A 174 -2.31 -5.89 2.27
CA PRO A 174 -1.74 -4.61 2.62
C PRO A 174 -2.61 -3.78 3.57
N LEU A 175 -1.92 -3.04 4.44
CA LEU A 175 -2.49 -1.99 5.26
C LEU A 175 -1.86 -0.66 4.91
N TRP A 176 -2.64 0.40 4.90
CA TRP A 176 -2.17 1.78 4.81
C TRP A 176 -2.63 2.59 6.01
N GLY A 177 -1.75 3.37 6.63
CA GLY A 177 -2.09 4.31 7.69
C GLY A 177 -1.71 5.73 7.33
N THR A 178 -2.66 6.67 7.41
CA THR A 178 -2.41 8.10 7.22
C THR A 178 -2.63 8.84 8.54
N CYS A 179 -1.67 9.66 8.99
CA CYS A 179 -1.77 10.48 10.20
C CYS A 179 -2.20 9.66 11.44
N LEU A 180 -3.41 9.80 11.98
CA LEU A 180 -3.95 8.91 13.04
C LEU A 180 -3.82 7.41 12.69
N GLY A 181 -4.02 7.06 11.42
CA GLY A 181 -3.82 5.72 10.90
C GLY A 181 -2.36 5.26 10.94
N PHE A 182 -1.42 6.18 10.74
CA PHE A 182 0.01 5.92 10.89
C PHE A 182 0.37 5.73 12.37
N GLU A 183 -0.16 6.58 13.27
CA GLU A 183 0.03 6.45 14.71
C GLU A 183 -0.48 5.10 15.23
N VAL A 184 -1.69 4.67 14.84
CA VAL A 184 -2.23 3.38 15.28
C VAL A 184 -1.42 2.19 14.75
N LEU A 185 -0.87 2.26 13.53
CA LEU A 185 0.04 1.22 13.03
C LEU A 185 1.30 1.11 13.89
N ASN A 186 1.90 2.24 14.27
CA ASN A 186 3.10 2.30 15.12
C ASN A 186 2.81 1.75 16.53
N VAL A 187 1.69 2.16 17.15
CA VAL A 187 1.22 1.63 18.44
C VAL A 187 1.05 0.12 18.38
N LEU A 188 0.33 -0.40 17.39
CA LEU A 188 0.08 -1.85 17.25
C LEU A 188 1.35 -2.64 16.92
N GLY A 189 2.21 -2.07 16.07
CA GLY A 189 3.48 -2.66 15.67
C GLY A 189 4.51 -2.72 16.81
N SER A 190 4.55 -1.72 17.69
CA SER A 190 5.45 -1.67 18.85
C SER A 190 4.97 -2.52 20.03
N GLY A 191 3.66 -2.71 20.16
CA GLY A 191 3.06 -3.33 21.35
C GLY A 191 3.07 -2.43 22.60
N LEU A 192 3.47 -1.16 22.46
CA LEU A 192 3.39 -0.15 23.52
C LEU A 192 1.99 0.49 23.56
N SER A 193 1.64 1.11 24.68
CA SER A 193 0.47 1.99 24.74
C SER A 193 0.73 3.30 23.99
N PRO A 194 -0.31 3.98 23.48
CA PRO A 194 -0.19 5.30 22.88
C PRO A 194 0.64 6.31 23.69
N ASN A 195 0.48 6.32 25.02
CA ASN A 195 1.21 7.24 25.91
C ASN A 195 2.71 6.94 26.01
N GLU A 196 3.13 5.71 25.70
CA GLU A 196 4.55 5.31 25.75
C GLU A 196 5.28 5.54 24.42
N ILE A 197 4.55 5.61 23.30
CA ILE A 197 5.14 5.72 21.95
C ILE A 197 4.96 7.09 21.31
N LEU A 198 3.83 7.75 21.55
CA LEU A 198 3.52 9.03 20.94
C LEU A 198 4.16 10.17 21.73
N SER A 199 4.71 11.13 20.99
CA SER A 199 5.22 12.38 21.53
C SER A 199 4.51 13.56 20.87
N GLU A 200 4.46 14.68 21.56
CA GLU A 200 3.88 15.92 21.01
C GLU A 200 4.80 16.59 19.98
N TYR A 201 4.22 17.16 18.93
CA TYR A 201 4.91 17.89 17.87
C TYR A 201 4.11 19.12 17.43
N ASP A 202 4.80 20.19 17.04
CA ASP A 202 4.17 21.38 16.42
C ASP A 202 4.16 21.23 14.90
N SER A 203 3.28 20.36 14.39
CA SER A 203 3.21 19.97 12.98
C SER A 203 1.83 20.17 12.34
N GLU A 204 0.96 20.96 12.97
CA GLU A 204 -0.30 21.36 12.34
C GLU A 204 -0.09 22.42 11.26
N ASN A 205 -0.76 22.24 10.14
CA ASN A 205 -0.77 23.15 9.00
C ASN A 205 0.64 23.49 8.49
N LEU A 206 1.47 22.45 8.38
CA LEU A 206 2.88 22.52 8.04
C LEU A 206 3.16 21.79 6.73
N LEU A 207 3.65 22.51 5.72
CA LEU A 207 4.12 21.92 4.47
C LEU A 207 5.60 21.59 4.58
N LEU A 208 5.97 20.34 4.29
CA LEU A 208 7.34 19.85 4.32
C LEU A 208 7.68 19.11 3.03
N GLU A 209 8.97 19.04 2.76
CA GLU A 209 9.63 18.04 1.93
C GLU A 209 9.64 16.67 2.65
N ILE A 210 10.16 15.64 2.00
CA ILE A 210 10.37 14.32 2.61
C ILE A 210 11.86 14.08 2.81
N ASP A 211 12.29 14.00 4.08
CA ASP A 211 13.68 13.68 4.41
C ASP A 211 13.88 12.17 4.42
N PHE A 212 14.22 11.62 3.25
CA PHE A 212 14.42 10.18 3.09
C PHE A 212 15.61 9.66 3.91
N THR A 213 15.40 8.52 4.58
CA THR A 213 16.50 7.73 5.13
C THR A 213 17.12 6.86 4.04
N LYS A 214 18.28 6.26 4.33
CA LYS A 214 18.90 5.27 3.44
C LYS A 214 17.99 4.08 3.12
N GLU A 215 17.07 3.72 4.01
CA GLU A 215 16.18 2.57 3.82
C GLU A 215 15.14 2.80 2.71
N ALA A 216 14.88 4.07 2.35
CA ALA A 216 13.94 4.42 1.27
C ALA A 216 14.36 3.88 -0.09
N PHE A 217 15.65 3.94 -0.41
CA PHE A 217 16.16 3.63 -1.75
C PHE A 217 16.03 2.13 -2.12
N ASP A 218 16.02 1.25 -1.11
CA ASP A 218 15.79 -0.19 -1.27
C ASP A 218 14.40 -0.63 -0.78
N SER A 219 13.48 0.31 -0.59
CA SER A 219 12.14 0.05 -0.04
C SER A 219 11.18 -0.44 -1.11
N ARG A 220 10.16 -1.22 -0.71
CA ARG A 220 9.07 -1.55 -1.64
C ARG A 220 8.33 -0.28 -2.06
N LEU A 221 8.11 0.64 -1.11
CA LEU A 221 7.38 1.88 -1.37
C LEU A 221 8.05 2.79 -2.41
N PHE A 222 9.38 2.80 -2.54
CA PHE A 222 10.09 3.74 -3.42
C PHE A 222 10.99 3.10 -4.48
N HIS A 223 11.23 1.77 -4.50
CA HIS A 223 12.14 1.17 -5.49
C HIS A 223 11.73 1.34 -6.98
N THR A 224 10.47 1.68 -7.27
CA THR A 224 9.97 1.93 -8.64
C THR A 224 9.60 3.39 -8.89
N ILE A 225 9.89 4.29 -7.96
CA ILE A 225 9.57 5.71 -8.13
C ILE A 225 10.39 6.29 -9.29
N ASP A 226 9.77 7.19 -10.07
CA ASP A 226 10.53 8.04 -10.98
C ASP A 226 11.50 8.91 -10.16
N MET A 227 12.80 8.85 -10.50
CA MET A 227 13.83 9.58 -9.76
C MET A 227 13.62 11.11 -9.83
N GLY A 228 12.98 11.61 -10.89
CA GLY A 228 12.56 13.00 -10.98
C GLY A 228 11.51 13.37 -9.93
N LEU A 229 10.52 12.50 -9.72
CA LEU A 229 9.50 12.64 -8.67
C LEU A 229 10.09 12.49 -7.27
N MET A 230 10.98 11.52 -7.04
CA MET A 230 11.66 11.37 -5.74
C MET A 230 12.46 12.63 -5.38
N ARG A 231 13.20 13.20 -6.35
CA ARG A 231 13.90 14.47 -6.17
C ARG A 231 12.95 15.62 -5.86
N LYS A 232 11.77 15.68 -6.48
CA LYS A 232 10.76 16.70 -6.14
C LYS A 232 10.26 16.54 -4.71
N MET A 233 10.01 15.31 -4.25
CA MET A 233 9.64 15.04 -2.85
C MET A 233 10.74 15.47 -1.86
N MET A 234 12.02 15.31 -2.22
CA MET A 234 13.17 15.71 -1.38
C MET A 234 13.36 17.23 -1.24
N PHE A 235 13.03 18.00 -2.29
CA PHE A 235 13.44 19.41 -2.36
C PHE A 235 12.26 20.38 -2.46
N LYS A 236 11.02 19.89 -2.53
CA LYS A 236 9.82 20.73 -2.56
C LYS A 236 8.90 20.37 -1.41
N LYS A 237 8.24 21.38 -0.87
CA LYS A 237 7.28 21.26 0.23
C LYS A 237 5.94 20.71 -0.26
N LEU A 238 5.87 19.40 -0.50
CA LEU A 238 4.73 18.73 -1.14
C LEU A 238 3.79 18.05 -0.13
N SER A 239 4.28 17.66 1.06
CA SER A 239 3.51 16.94 2.07
C SER A 239 2.89 17.89 3.08
N LEU A 240 1.56 17.80 3.25
CA LEU A 240 0.85 18.52 4.31
C LEU A 240 0.79 17.69 5.59
N HIS A 241 1.39 18.21 6.66
CA HIS A 241 1.29 17.69 8.00
C HIS A 241 0.19 18.44 8.77
N MET A 242 -0.68 17.65 9.43
CA MET A 242 -1.83 18.10 10.23
C MET A 242 -1.90 17.26 11.51
N HIS A 243 -0.83 17.26 12.30
CA HIS A 243 -0.74 16.41 13.49
C HIS A 243 -0.07 17.12 14.66
N GLN A 244 -0.51 16.74 15.86
CA GLN A 244 0.08 17.17 17.14
C GLN A 244 0.80 16.01 17.84
N ALA A 245 0.68 14.79 17.31
CA ALA A 245 1.27 13.58 17.85
C ALA A 245 2.03 12.83 16.74
N GLY A 246 3.14 12.22 17.11
CA GLY A 246 3.98 11.46 16.18
C GLY A 246 4.96 10.55 16.92
N ILE A 247 5.83 9.90 16.17
CA ILE A 247 6.79 8.94 16.73
C ILE A 247 8.19 9.50 16.61
N ASN A 248 8.90 9.58 17.74
CA ASN A 248 10.31 9.92 17.76
C ASN A 248 11.12 8.76 17.14
N PRO A 249 12.06 9.04 16.21
CA PRO A 249 12.94 8.01 15.61
C PRO A 249 13.64 7.12 16.64
N ASP A 250 14.04 7.63 17.80
CA ASP A 250 14.67 6.88 18.89
C ASP A 250 13.85 5.66 19.36
N VAL A 251 12.52 5.73 19.23
CA VAL A 251 11.65 4.60 19.59
C VAL A 251 11.99 3.37 18.75
N TYR A 252 12.34 3.56 17.48
CA TYR A 252 12.75 2.48 16.59
C TYR A 252 14.11 1.90 16.96
N GLU A 253 14.99 2.67 17.58
CA GLU A 253 16.28 2.18 18.05
C GLU A 253 16.13 1.37 19.34
N LYS A 254 15.28 1.86 20.26
CA LYS A 254 15.13 1.33 21.63
C LYS A 254 14.13 0.17 21.71
N ASN A 255 13.10 0.14 20.86
CA ASN A 255 12.08 -0.92 20.88
C ASN A 255 12.31 -1.94 19.75
N SER A 256 12.79 -3.13 20.13
CA SER A 256 13.10 -4.19 19.15
C SER A 256 11.88 -4.70 18.37
N ARG A 257 10.67 -4.57 18.92
CA ARG A 257 9.44 -5.07 18.31
C ARG A 257 9.00 -4.18 17.15
N ILE A 258 8.93 -2.85 17.35
CA ILE A 258 8.63 -1.93 16.25
C ILE A 258 9.74 -1.93 15.19
N ARG A 259 11.01 -2.04 15.62
CA ARG A 259 12.15 -2.16 14.70
C ARG A 259 12.05 -3.37 13.79
N LYS A 260 11.55 -4.50 14.30
CA LYS A 260 11.30 -5.71 13.49
C LYS A 260 10.04 -5.59 12.63
N MET A 261 9.07 -4.79 13.08
CA MET A 261 7.82 -4.57 12.35
C MET A 261 8.03 -3.69 11.12
N PHE A 262 8.74 -2.56 11.27
CA PHE A 262 8.78 -1.49 10.29
C PHE A 262 10.21 -1.01 9.99
N LYS A 263 10.41 -0.53 8.76
CA LYS A 263 11.50 0.35 8.34
C LYS A 263 10.99 1.79 8.38
N VAL A 264 11.84 2.69 8.87
CA VAL A 264 11.64 4.14 8.73
C VAL A 264 12.21 4.55 7.39
N LEU A 265 11.36 5.00 6.48
CA LEU A 265 11.75 5.42 5.13
C LEU A 265 12.00 6.92 5.06
N ALA A 266 11.34 7.70 5.90
CA ALA A 266 11.60 9.13 6.02
C ALA A 266 11.28 9.62 7.44
N SER A 267 11.95 10.70 7.81
CA SER A 267 11.64 11.53 8.97
C SER A 267 11.43 12.97 8.51
N ASN A 268 11.07 13.85 9.43
CA ASN A 268 10.94 15.29 9.21
C ASN A 268 11.09 16.04 10.54
N LEU A 269 11.28 17.35 10.47
CA LEU A 269 11.31 18.24 11.63
C LEU A 269 10.00 19.02 11.77
N ASP A 270 9.51 19.15 13.00
CA ASP A 270 8.38 20.04 13.31
C ASP A 270 8.80 21.52 13.29
N LYS A 271 7.88 22.46 13.55
CA LYS A 271 8.19 23.90 13.55
C LYS A 271 9.24 24.32 14.58
N LYS A 272 9.53 23.47 15.57
CA LYS A 272 10.52 23.71 16.64
C LYS A 272 11.82 22.93 16.40
N GLY A 273 11.97 22.27 15.25
CA GLY A 273 13.15 21.48 14.93
C GLY A 273 13.19 20.11 15.59
N LYS A 274 12.06 19.62 16.12
CA LYS A 274 11.96 18.29 16.74
C LYS A 274 11.68 17.23 15.67
N GLU A 275 12.51 16.19 15.61
CA GLU A 275 12.40 15.15 14.59
C GLU A 275 11.29 14.12 14.89
N PHE A 276 10.53 13.76 13.87
CA PHE A 276 9.52 12.70 13.89
C PHE A 276 9.59 11.82 12.63
N VAL A 277 9.18 10.56 12.77
CA VAL A 277 9.06 9.62 11.63
C VAL A 277 7.88 10.02 10.76
N SER A 278 8.08 10.14 9.44
CA SER A 278 7.06 10.62 8.50
C SER A 278 6.59 9.57 7.48
N VAL A 279 7.42 8.56 7.17
CA VAL A 279 7.05 7.45 6.27
C VAL A 279 7.60 6.12 6.77
N ILE A 280 6.77 5.08 6.75
CA ILE A 280 7.16 3.70 7.11
C ILE A 280 6.71 2.67 6.08
N GLU A 281 7.44 1.56 6.05
CA GLU A 281 6.95 0.31 5.46
C GLU A 281 7.25 -0.87 6.38
N GLY A 282 6.45 -1.93 6.29
CA GLY A 282 6.66 -3.16 7.04
C GLY A 282 7.89 -3.91 6.55
N ARG A 283 8.67 -4.50 7.45
CA ARG A 283 9.80 -5.36 7.06
C ARG A 283 9.31 -6.66 6.43
N LYS A 284 8.34 -7.30 7.08
CA LYS A 284 7.75 -8.58 6.68
C LYS A 284 6.39 -8.41 5.99
N TYR A 285 5.52 -7.60 6.58
CA TYR A 285 4.14 -7.45 6.11
C TYR A 285 4.03 -6.24 5.16
N PRO A 286 3.11 -6.26 4.17
CA PRO A 286 2.85 -5.13 3.28
C PRO A 286 2.07 -4.01 3.99
N PHE A 287 2.57 -3.54 5.12
CA PHE A 287 1.97 -2.47 5.91
C PHE A 287 2.73 -1.18 5.64
N TYR A 288 2.03 -0.10 5.35
CA TYR A 288 2.62 1.16 4.92
C TYR A 288 1.95 2.32 5.66
N GLY A 289 2.63 3.45 5.74
CA GLY A 289 1.95 4.65 6.23
C GLY A 289 2.75 5.93 6.09
N THR A 290 2.02 7.02 6.15
CA THR A 290 2.52 8.39 6.09
C THR A 290 1.94 9.20 7.25
N GLN A 291 2.77 9.98 7.94
CA GLN A 291 2.27 10.92 8.97
C GLN A 291 1.56 12.13 8.32
N PHE A 292 1.91 12.47 7.08
CA PHE A 292 1.25 13.51 6.28
C PHE A 292 0.06 12.97 5.48
N HIS A 293 -0.72 13.89 4.89
CA HIS A 293 -1.98 13.65 4.20
C HIS A 293 -1.88 13.76 2.66
N PRO A 294 -1.50 12.68 1.94
CA PRO A 294 -1.44 12.72 0.48
C PRO A 294 -2.81 12.94 -0.17
N GLU A 295 -3.90 12.52 0.46
CA GLU A 295 -5.25 12.67 -0.08
C GLU A 295 -5.69 14.14 -0.21
N LYS A 296 -5.17 15.01 0.67
CA LYS A 296 -5.56 16.42 0.73
C LYS A 296 -5.08 17.22 -0.48
N ASN A 297 -3.89 16.91 -1.01
CA ASN A 297 -3.32 17.63 -2.15
C ASN A 297 -4.24 17.66 -3.39
N ILE A 298 -5.05 16.61 -3.56
CA ILE A 298 -5.89 16.43 -4.76
C ILE A 298 -7.36 16.81 -4.47
N TYR A 299 -7.85 16.58 -3.25
CA TYR A 299 -9.30 16.51 -3.01
C TYR A 299 -9.86 17.45 -1.93
N GLU A 300 -9.04 18.13 -1.16
CA GLU A 300 -9.50 19.10 -0.15
C GLU A 300 -9.09 20.52 -0.54
N TRP A 301 -9.95 21.53 -0.37
CA TRP A 301 -9.73 22.88 -0.93
C TRP A 301 -9.95 24.00 0.10
N THR A 302 -10.04 23.64 1.38
CA THR A 302 -10.23 24.60 2.46
C THR A 302 -9.11 25.64 2.49
N ARG A 303 -9.46 26.92 2.57
CA ARG A 303 -8.49 28.03 2.63
C ARG A 303 -7.81 28.16 3.98
N ASN A 304 -8.25 27.40 4.99
CA ASN A 304 -7.68 27.43 6.34
C ASN A 304 -6.41 26.57 6.44
N GLU A 305 -6.18 25.69 5.49
CA GLU A 305 -4.99 24.83 5.42
C GLU A 305 -4.07 25.28 4.28
N LYS A 306 -2.76 25.13 4.47
CA LYS A 306 -1.70 25.46 3.50
C LYS A 306 -1.53 24.33 2.49
N ILE A 307 -2.63 23.73 2.02
CA ILE A 307 -2.56 22.56 1.14
C ILE A 307 -1.83 22.94 -0.16
N ASN A 308 -0.83 22.13 -0.55
CA ASN A 308 -0.12 22.34 -1.80
C ASN A 308 -0.85 21.63 -2.96
N HIS A 309 -1.41 22.42 -3.88
CA HIS A 309 -2.11 21.94 -5.09
C HIS A 309 -1.28 22.02 -6.37
N SER A 310 0.05 22.17 -6.26
CA SER A 310 0.91 22.18 -7.44
C SER A 310 0.86 20.84 -8.18
N PRO A 311 1.14 20.82 -9.50
CA PRO A 311 1.21 19.56 -10.27
C PRO A 311 2.15 18.53 -9.64
N ASP A 312 3.26 18.97 -9.05
CA ASP A 312 4.21 18.08 -8.38
C ASP A 312 3.63 17.46 -7.10
N ALA A 313 2.85 18.21 -6.33
CA ALA A 313 2.18 17.71 -5.14
C ALA A 313 1.09 16.69 -5.50
N ILE A 314 0.35 16.93 -6.59
CA ILE A 314 -0.64 15.99 -7.13
C ILE A 314 0.03 14.69 -7.58
N LEU A 315 1.13 14.79 -8.34
CA LEU A 315 1.90 13.62 -8.77
C LEU A 315 2.43 12.80 -7.58
N ALA A 316 2.97 13.48 -6.56
CA ALA A 316 3.45 12.85 -5.34
C ALA A 316 2.33 12.14 -4.58
N ALA A 317 1.19 12.80 -4.38
CA ALA A 317 0.01 12.25 -3.74
C ALA A 317 -0.55 11.02 -4.49
N GLN A 318 -0.63 11.09 -5.82
CA GLN A 318 -1.13 10.01 -6.66
C GLN A 318 -0.18 8.80 -6.68
N TYR A 319 1.13 9.02 -6.58
CA TYR A 319 2.12 7.93 -6.50
C TYR A 319 1.83 7.00 -5.31
N PHE A 320 1.59 7.57 -4.13
CA PHE A 320 1.28 6.79 -2.93
C PHE A 320 -0.01 5.97 -3.07
N ALA A 321 -1.06 6.55 -3.69
CA ALA A 321 -2.31 5.83 -3.97
C ALA A 321 -2.08 4.65 -4.93
N ASN A 322 -1.39 4.93 -6.05
CA ASN A 322 -1.09 3.92 -7.06
C ASN A 322 -0.29 2.76 -6.49
N PHE A 323 0.72 3.07 -5.66
CA PHE A 323 1.49 2.05 -4.97
C PHE A 323 0.60 1.17 -4.08
N PHE A 324 -0.22 1.79 -3.22
CA PHE A 324 -1.05 1.03 -2.27
C PHE A 324 -2.09 0.15 -3.00
N VAL A 325 -2.72 0.67 -4.05
CA VAL A 325 -3.65 -0.12 -4.86
C VAL A 325 -2.93 -1.24 -5.60
N ASN A 326 -1.70 -1.03 -6.09
CA ASN A 326 -0.89 -2.09 -6.68
C ASN A 326 -0.53 -3.19 -5.68
N GLU A 327 -0.29 -2.84 -4.41
CA GLU A 327 -0.14 -3.85 -3.34
C GLU A 327 -1.43 -4.63 -3.11
N ALA A 328 -2.59 -3.96 -3.19
CA ALA A 328 -3.89 -4.62 -3.04
C ALA A 328 -4.18 -5.59 -4.20
N ARG A 329 -3.76 -5.29 -5.43
CA ARG A 329 -3.88 -6.21 -6.58
C ARG A 329 -3.14 -7.54 -6.35
N LYS A 330 -2.07 -7.54 -5.55
CA LYS A 330 -1.33 -8.76 -5.16
C LYS A 330 -2.09 -9.62 -4.14
N SER A 331 -3.18 -9.10 -3.57
CA SER A 331 -4.02 -9.81 -2.60
C SER A 331 -5.07 -10.67 -3.31
N TYR A 332 -4.63 -11.73 -3.98
CA TYR A 332 -5.54 -12.64 -4.68
C TYR A 332 -6.38 -13.44 -3.70
N ILE A 333 -7.69 -13.36 -3.84
CA ILE A 333 -8.59 -14.24 -3.10
C ILE A 333 -8.97 -15.37 -4.04
N GLU A 334 -8.07 -16.34 -4.19
CA GLU A 334 -8.33 -17.56 -4.97
C GLU A 334 -9.67 -18.18 -4.54
N ASN A 335 -10.45 -18.63 -5.53
CA ASN A 335 -11.70 -19.36 -5.31
C ASN A 335 -12.75 -18.59 -4.49
N MET A 336 -12.77 -17.25 -4.53
CA MET A 336 -13.88 -16.51 -3.90
C MET A 336 -15.20 -16.93 -4.55
N PRO A 337 -16.16 -17.53 -3.82
CA PRO A 337 -17.43 -17.91 -4.42
C PRO A 337 -18.14 -16.66 -4.95
N VAL A 338 -18.74 -16.73 -6.14
CA VAL A 338 -19.50 -15.61 -6.76
C VAL A 338 -20.52 -14.99 -5.79
N ARG A 339 -21.14 -15.81 -4.92
CA ARG A 339 -22.06 -15.34 -3.87
C ARG A 339 -21.42 -14.35 -2.89
N ARG A 340 -20.13 -14.47 -2.63
CA ARG A 340 -19.36 -13.60 -1.74
C ARG A 340 -19.01 -12.28 -2.43
N LEU A 341 -18.72 -12.29 -3.73
CA LEU A 341 -18.56 -11.08 -4.55
C LEU A 341 -19.86 -10.27 -4.57
N LYS A 342 -21.01 -10.91 -4.84
CA LYS A 342 -22.32 -10.24 -4.83
C LYS A 342 -22.66 -9.61 -3.48
N HIS A 343 -22.29 -10.25 -2.36
CA HIS A 343 -22.45 -9.67 -1.03
C HIS A 343 -21.56 -8.42 -0.82
N LEU A 344 -20.39 -8.32 -1.45
CA LEU A 344 -19.53 -7.14 -1.35
C LEU A 344 -20.08 -5.96 -2.14
N GLU A 345 -20.72 -6.20 -3.29
CA GLU A 345 -21.39 -5.16 -4.08
C GLU A 345 -22.45 -4.41 -3.25
N ASP A 346 -23.13 -5.10 -2.33
CA ASP A 346 -24.09 -4.49 -1.41
C ASP A 346 -23.47 -3.53 -0.38
N HIS A 347 -22.15 -3.57 -0.22
CA HIS A 347 -21.40 -2.77 0.75
C HIS A 347 -20.50 -1.72 0.10
N LEU A 348 -20.49 -1.60 -1.23
CA LEU A 348 -19.66 -0.63 -1.94
C LEU A 348 -20.02 0.81 -1.55
N MET A 349 -18.99 1.67 -1.53
CA MET A 349 -19.13 3.09 -1.23
C MET A 349 -20.10 3.79 -2.21
N PHE A 350 -20.27 3.26 -3.43
CA PHE A 350 -21.24 3.73 -4.43
C PHE A 350 -22.71 3.75 -3.96
N ARG A 351 -23.03 3.06 -2.85
CA ARG A 351 -24.38 3.07 -2.25
C ARG A 351 -24.58 4.18 -1.22
N TYR A 352 -23.56 4.98 -0.96
CA TYR A 352 -23.59 6.07 0.00
C TYR A 352 -23.40 7.38 -0.75
N SER A 353 -24.07 8.43 -0.28
CA SER A 353 -23.88 9.79 -0.79
C SER A 353 -23.09 10.59 0.22
N PRO A 354 -21.99 11.26 -0.18
CA PRO A 354 -21.31 12.19 0.71
C PRO A 354 -22.19 13.42 0.93
N VAL A 355 -22.04 14.06 2.08
CA VAL A 355 -22.63 15.38 2.37
C VAL A 355 -21.54 16.45 2.25
N TYR A 356 -21.92 17.62 1.75
CA TYR A 356 -21.05 18.78 1.76
C TYR A 356 -20.81 19.22 3.22
N SER A 357 -19.54 19.41 3.57
CA SER A 357 -19.10 19.82 4.91
C SER A 357 -18.07 20.96 4.86
N GLY A 358 -17.78 21.48 3.65
CA GLY A 358 -16.90 22.63 3.45
C GLY A 358 -17.42 23.87 4.16
N GLY A 359 -16.51 24.62 4.80
CA GLY A 359 -16.84 25.80 5.60
C GLY A 359 -17.27 25.51 7.05
N SER A 360 -17.68 24.27 7.37
CA SER A 360 -17.98 23.84 8.75
C SER A 360 -16.99 22.80 9.28
N SER A 361 -16.16 22.22 8.42
CA SER A 361 -15.12 21.26 8.79
C SER A 361 -13.86 21.45 7.95
N LEU A 362 -12.82 20.67 8.25
CA LEU A 362 -11.57 20.60 7.48
C LEU A 362 -11.68 19.78 6.18
N PHE A 363 -12.88 19.28 5.85
CA PHE A 363 -13.15 18.47 4.67
C PHE A 363 -14.28 19.08 3.84
N GLU A 364 -14.12 19.09 2.51
CA GLU A 364 -15.16 19.53 1.58
C GLU A 364 -16.39 18.64 1.65
N GLN A 365 -16.16 17.33 1.78
CA GLN A 365 -17.20 16.32 1.78
C GLN A 365 -16.87 15.18 2.76
N VAL A 366 -17.90 14.69 3.44
CA VAL A 366 -17.81 13.52 4.31
C VAL A 366 -18.92 12.52 4.01
N TYR A 367 -18.60 11.23 4.06
CA TYR A 367 -19.60 10.17 4.15
C TYR A 367 -19.98 9.99 5.61
N THR A 368 -21.27 9.97 5.91
CA THR A 368 -21.77 9.76 7.28
C THR A 368 -22.55 8.45 7.36
N PHE A 369 -22.36 7.73 8.47
CA PHE A 369 -22.94 6.42 8.68
C PHE A 369 -23.62 6.39 10.05
N LYS A 370 -24.95 6.35 10.04
CA LYS A 370 -25.78 6.25 11.25
C LYS A 370 -25.53 4.92 11.96
N ASN A 371 -25.51 4.94 13.29
CA ASN A 371 -25.37 3.74 14.10
C ASN A 371 -26.58 2.80 13.92
N GLN A 372 -26.35 1.63 13.30
CA GLN A 372 -27.40 0.63 13.03
C GLN A 372 -28.07 0.09 14.32
N THR A 373 -27.43 0.25 15.48
CA THR A 373 -27.96 -0.21 16.77
C THR A 373 -29.27 0.51 17.16
N ILE A 374 -29.46 1.77 16.75
CA ILE A 374 -30.68 2.54 17.01
C ILE A 374 -31.83 2.05 16.11
N ASN A 375 -31.55 1.80 14.83
CA ASN A 375 -32.56 1.33 13.88
C ASN A 375 -33.13 -0.06 14.24
N ASN A 376 -32.31 -0.94 14.83
CA ASN A 376 -32.79 -2.25 15.28
C ASN A 376 -33.68 -2.16 16.53
N ARG A 377 -33.44 -1.19 17.44
CA ARG A 377 -34.34 -0.93 18.59
C ARG A 377 -35.66 -0.29 18.15
N ILE A 378 -35.65 0.58 17.15
CA ILE A 378 -36.87 1.19 16.60
C ILE A 378 -37.70 0.15 15.82
N LYS A 379 -37.07 -0.69 14.98
CA LYS A 379 -37.77 -1.80 14.31
C LYS A 379 -38.33 -2.83 15.29
N ALA A 380 -37.62 -3.13 16.39
CA ALA A 380 -38.11 -4.02 17.42
C ALA A 380 -39.30 -3.44 18.21
N LYS A 381 -39.36 -2.11 18.41
CA LYS A 381 -40.52 -1.44 19.03
C LYS A 381 -41.70 -1.26 18.07
N GLY A 382 -41.45 -1.05 16.78
CA GLY A 382 -42.49 -0.92 15.76
C GLY A 382 -43.19 -2.22 15.38
N ASN A 383 -42.57 -3.38 15.63
CA ASN A 383 -43.20 -4.70 15.46
C ASN A 383 -43.85 -5.24 16.75
N ALA A 384 -43.81 -4.46 17.83
CA ALA A 384 -44.39 -4.80 19.14
C ALA A 384 -45.55 -3.87 19.52
N LEU A 385 -46.08 -3.11 18.56
CA LEU A 385 -47.26 -2.26 18.68
C LEU A 385 -48.37 -2.77 17.76
#